data_AF-K8GDA0-F1
#
_entry.id   AF-K8GDA0-F1
#
_cell.length_a   1.000
_cell.length_b   1.000
_cell.length_c   1.000
_cell.angle_alpha   90.00
_cell.angle_beta   90.00
_cell.angle_gamma   90.00
#
_symmetry.space_group_name_H-M   'P 1'
#
loop_
_entity.id
_entity.type
_entity.pdbx_description
1 polymer ?
#
loop_
_entity_poly.entity_id
_entity_poly.type
_entity_poly.pdbx_seq_one_letter_code
_entity_poly.pdbx_strand_id
1 'polypeptide(L)'
;MVKFLARPASAQFANALSSLRFKFATWSILLPAVAVAIASAAIIYQLNQIAERSNDARLLLTQVKEQVSRLNALEWEGISKGKIDKDLTEELAENRQNTREVLDKLHQFDQLDQQFNLEKFFNGYARYKTKIDDVLMLIEQGKVKEAIKVDADGLDEIYDELYAEILTLEKLQVRQKNQTRKLADLGTAFSLISMGQFPAALQRKMQG
;
A
#
# COMPACT_ATOMS: atom_id res chain seq x y z
N MET A 1 -82.06 0.11 -19.73
CA MET A 1 -81.48 -0.03 -21.08
C MET A 1 -80.02 0.43 -21.00
N VAL A 2 -79.07 -0.49 -20.82
CA VAL A 2 -77.65 -0.16 -20.58
C VAL A 2 -76.91 -0.25 -21.90
N LYS A 3 -76.44 0.90 -22.42
CA LYS A 3 -75.61 0.99 -23.64
C LYS A 3 -74.18 0.54 -23.29
N PHE A 4 -73.81 -0.68 -23.66
CA PHE A 4 -72.45 -1.19 -23.55
C PHE A 4 -71.63 -0.64 -24.72
N LEU A 5 -70.92 0.47 -24.51
CA LEU A 5 -70.00 1.02 -25.51
C LEU A 5 -68.70 0.22 -25.48
N ALA A 6 -68.54 -0.69 -26.44
CA ALA A 6 -67.27 -1.37 -26.69
C ALA A 6 -66.20 -0.33 -27.06
N ARG A 7 -65.14 -0.23 -26.25
CA ARG A 7 -63.99 0.63 -26.58
C ARG A 7 -63.34 0.12 -27.86
N PRO A 8 -62.97 1.01 -28.80
CA PRO A 8 -62.38 0.61 -30.08
C PRO A 8 -61.01 -0.05 -29.85
N ALA A 9 -60.78 -1.19 -30.51
CA ALA A 9 -59.55 -1.97 -30.42
C ALA A 9 -58.28 -1.16 -30.72
N SER A 10 -58.39 -0.07 -31.49
CA SER A 10 -57.30 0.86 -31.79
C SER A 10 -56.74 1.59 -30.56
N ALA A 11 -57.58 1.89 -29.55
CA ALA A 11 -57.16 2.55 -28.34
C ALA A 11 -56.37 1.61 -27.38
N GLN A 12 -56.65 0.30 -27.43
CA GLN A 12 -55.90 -0.68 -26.64
C GLN A 12 -54.52 -0.94 -27.23
N PHE A 13 -54.39 -0.96 -28.56
CA PHE A 13 -53.11 -1.18 -29.24
C PHE A 13 -52.13 0.00 -29.06
N ALA A 14 -52.63 1.24 -29.09
CA ALA A 14 -51.81 2.43 -28.84
C ALA A 14 -51.24 2.47 -27.40
N ASN A 15 -52.04 2.09 -26.40
CA ASN A 15 -51.60 1.99 -25.01
C ASN A 15 -50.59 0.85 -24.77
N ALA A 16 -50.70 -0.26 -25.50
CA ALA A 16 -49.72 -1.36 -25.42
C ALA A 16 -48.35 -0.92 -25.96
N LEU A 17 -48.31 -0.26 -27.12
CA LEU A 17 -47.08 0.25 -27.73
C LEU A 17 -46.41 1.38 -26.92
N SER A 18 -47.19 2.28 -26.29
CA SER A 18 -46.64 3.33 -25.43
C SER A 18 -45.99 2.75 -24.17
N SER A 19 -46.56 1.68 -23.59
CA SER A 19 -46.00 1.00 -22.41
C SER A 19 -44.68 0.27 -22.71
N LEU A 20 -44.54 -0.29 -23.92
CA LEU A 20 -43.30 -0.91 -24.40
C LEU A 20 -42.19 0.12 -24.62
N ARG A 21 -42.49 1.26 -25.26
CA ARG A 21 -41.50 2.35 -25.45
C ARG A 21 -40.99 2.92 -24.12
N PHE A 22 -41.85 3.01 -23.12
CA PHE A 22 -41.45 3.43 -21.78
C PHE A 22 -40.53 2.41 -21.10
N LYS A 23 -40.84 1.10 -21.20
CA LYS A 23 -39.98 0.04 -20.65
C LYS A 23 -38.60 0.04 -21.29
N PHE A 24 -38.48 0.14 -22.62
CA PHE A 24 -37.17 0.21 -23.29
C PHE A 24 -36.35 1.45 -22.89
N ALA A 25 -36.99 2.60 -22.67
CA ALA A 25 -36.31 3.83 -22.23
C ALA A 25 -35.77 3.74 -20.79
N THR A 26 -36.45 3.03 -19.88
CA THR A 26 -35.92 2.78 -18.53
C THR A 26 -34.75 1.80 -18.54
N TRP A 27 -34.79 0.75 -19.36
CA TRP A 27 -33.74 -0.26 -19.40
C TRP A 27 -32.44 0.23 -20.06
N SER A 28 -32.53 1.16 -21.02
CA SER A 28 -31.36 1.75 -21.66
C SER A 28 -30.51 2.64 -20.74
N ILE A 29 -31.09 3.16 -19.64
CA ILE A 29 -30.37 3.96 -18.64
C ILE A 29 -29.82 3.10 -17.50
N LEU A 30 -30.53 2.02 -17.13
CA LEU A 30 -30.12 1.15 -16.01
C LEU A 30 -28.86 0.34 -16.33
N LEU A 31 -28.74 -0.21 -17.54
CA LEU A 31 -27.57 -1.00 -17.95
C LEU A 31 -26.23 -0.22 -17.86
N PRO A 32 -26.10 1.01 -18.42
CA PRO A 32 -24.87 1.78 -18.28
C PRO A 32 -24.62 2.22 -16.83
N ALA A 33 -25.66 2.52 -16.06
CA ALA A 33 -25.49 2.87 -14.64
C ALA A 33 -24.91 1.69 -13.83
N VAL A 34 -25.40 0.47 -14.07
CA VAL A 34 -24.85 -0.75 -13.45
C VAL A 34 -23.42 -1.00 -13.91
N ALA A 35 -23.12 -0.83 -15.20
CA ALA A 35 -21.76 -0.99 -15.72
C ALA A 35 -20.77 0.02 -15.07
N VAL A 36 -21.18 1.28 -14.93
CA VAL A 36 -20.38 2.32 -14.25
C VAL A 36 -20.18 1.98 -12.76
N ALA A 37 -21.21 1.47 -12.09
CA ALA A 37 -21.11 1.06 -10.70
C ALA A 37 -20.11 -0.10 -10.51
N ILE A 38 -20.17 -1.13 -11.36
CA ILE A 38 -19.24 -2.27 -11.34
C ILE A 38 -17.81 -1.79 -11.62
N ALA A 39 -17.62 -0.96 -12.66
CA ALA A 39 -16.30 -0.41 -12.99
C ALA A 39 -15.72 0.42 -11.84
N SER A 40 -16.55 1.26 -11.21
CA SER A 40 -16.15 2.07 -10.05
C SER A 40 -15.75 1.20 -8.86
N ALA A 41 -16.54 0.15 -8.56
CA ALA A 41 -16.23 -0.78 -7.48
C ALA A 41 -14.91 -1.52 -7.73
N ALA A 42 -14.66 -1.96 -8.96
CA ALA A 42 -13.40 -2.62 -9.34
C ALA A 42 -12.18 -1.68 -9.16
N ILE A 43 -12.31 -0.41 -9.57
CA ILE A 43 -11.25 0.59 -9.41
C ILE A 43 -11.00 0.88 -7.92
N ILE A 44 -12.05 1.10 -7.12
CA ILE A 44 -11.93 1.34 -5.68
C ILE A 44 -11.24 0.15 -4.99
N TYR A 45 -11.62 -1.08 -5.34
CA TYR A 45 -11.00 -2.28 -4.81
C TYR A 45 -9.50 -2.35 -5.12
N GLN A 46 -9.11 -2.05 -6.37
CA GLN A 46 -7.70 -2.00 -6.76
C GLN A 46 -6.93 -0.90 -6.01
N LEU A 47 -7.51 0.29 -5.87
CA LEU A 47 -6.90 1.38 -5.12
C LEU A 47 -6.69 1.00 -3.64
N ASN A 48 -7.70 0.39 -3.00
CA ASN A 48 -7.55 -0.07 -1.61
C ASN A 48 -6.44 -1.11 -1.48
N GLN A 49 -6.37 -2.09 -2.39
CA GLN A 49 -5.30 -3.08 -2.42
C GLN A 49 -3.91 -2.45 -2.56
N ILE A 50 -3.76 -1.43 -3.41
CA ILE A 50 -2.49 -0.69 -3.54
C ILE A 50 -2.17 0.05 -2.23
N ALA A 51 -3.15 0.70 -1.62
CA ALA A 51 -2.95 1.44 -0.37
C ALA A 51 -2.57 0.53 0.81
N GLU A 52 -3.16 -0.66 0.89
CA GLU A 52 -2.81 -1.71 1.87
C GLU A 52 -1.38 -2.21 1.64
N ARG A 53 -1.05 -2.57 0.40
CA ARG A 53 0.32 -3.00 0.03
C ARG A 53 1.38 -1.95 0.35
N SER A 54 1.13 -0.68 0.02
CA SER A 54 2.05 0.41 0.39
C SER A 54 2.23 0.54 1.90
N ASN A 55 1.18 0.28 2.67
CA ASN A 55 1.23 0.32 4.12
C ASN A 55 2.04 -0.86 4.70
N ASP A 56 1.86 -2.05 4.16
CA ASP A 56 2.59 -3.26 4.57
C ASP A 56 4.09 -3.13 4.25
N ALA A 57 4.43 -2.67 3.05
CA ALA A 57 5.80 -2.37 2.66
C ALA A 57 6.46 -1.36 3.60
N ARG A 58 5.76 -0.27 3.93
CA ARG A 58 6.22 0.73 4.90
C ARG A 58 6.46 0.10 6.27
N LEU A 59 5.54 -0.75 6.74
CA LEU A 59 5.67 -1.40 8.05
C LEU A 59 6.89 -2.32 8.11
N LEU A 60 7.14 -3.10 7.06
CA LEU A 60 8.34 -3.94 6.94
C LEU A 60 9.62 -3.08 6.93
N LEU A 61 9.65 -1.98 6.19
CA LEU A 61 10.78 -1.04 6.20
C LEU A 61 11.03 -0.44 7.59
N THR A 62 9.97 -0.06 8.30
CA THR A 62 10.08 0.43 9.68
C THR A 62 10.65 -0.64 10.60
N GLN A 63 10.22 -1.90 10.45
CA GLN A 63 10.78 -3.01 11.21
C GLN A 63 12.27 -3.23 10.91
N VAL A 64 12.69 -3.19 9.65
CA VAL A 64 14.13 -3.29 9.33
C VAL A 64 14.91 -2.13 9.96
N LYS A 65 14.38 -0.90 9.89
CA LYS A 65 15.00 0.27 10.52
C LYS A 65 15.23 0.08 12.01
N GLU A 66 14.25 -0.46 12.71
CA GLU A 66 14.34 -0.79 14.13
C GLU A 66 15.39 -1.86 14.39
N GLN A 67 15.43 -2.93 13.58
CA GLN A 67 16.42 -3.99 13.74
C GLN A 67 17.85 -3.50 13.46
N VAL A 68 18.06 -2.71 12.41
CA VAL A 68 19.36 -2.10 12.07
C VAL A 68 19.82 -1.17 13.19
N SER A 69 18.91 -0.37 13.76
CA SER A 69 19.22 0.50 14.89
C SER A 69 19.54 -0.28 16.16
N ARG A 70 18.82 -1.37 16.44
CA ARG A 70 19.13 -2.27 17.56
C ARG A 70 20.48 -2.95 17.35
N LEU A 71 20.80 -3.41 16.14
CA LEU A 71 22.08 -4.03 15.84
C LEU A 71 23.25 -3.04 16.03
N ASN A 72 23.06 -1.79 15.61
CA ASN A 72 24.02 -0.71 15.88
C ASN A 72 24.22 -0.50 17.39
N ALA A 73 23.14 -0.46 18.18
CA ALA A 73 23.25 -0.31 19.63
C ALA A 73 23.98 -1.48 20.31
N LEU A 74 23.73 -2.72 19.86
CA LEU A 74 24.40 -3.93 20.38
C LEU A 74 25.90 -3.95 20.04
N GLU A 75 26.27 -3.44 18.86
CA GLU A 75 27.67 -3.24 18.47
C GLU A 75 28.38 -2.27 19.42
N TRP A 76 27.78 -1.10 19.68
CA TRP A 76 28.31 -0.11 20.63
C TRP A 76 28.43 -0.66 22.06
N GLU A 77 27.47 -1.48 22.48
CA GLU A 77 27.55 -2.18 23.77
C GLU A 77 28.75 -3.14 23.81
N GLY A 78 29.00 -3.88 22.72
CA GLY A 78 30.17 -4.74 22.55
C GLY A 78 31.48 -3.97 22.64
N ILE A 79 31.59 -2.83 21.95
CA ILE A 79 32.75 -1.92 22.05
C ILE A 79 32.93 -1.44 23.49
N SER A 80 31.85 -0.95 24.11
CA SER A 80 31.91 -0.37 25.47
C SER A 80 32.31 -1.41 26.52
N LYS A 81 31.84 -2.65 26.39
CA LYS A 81 32.24 -3.76 27.27
C LYS A 81 33.62 -4.32 26.92
N GLY A 82 34.08 -4.07 25.69
CA GLY A 82 35.31 -4.62 25.13
C GLY A 82 35.28 -6.13 24.89
N LYS A 83 34.08 -6.74 24.87
CA LYS A 83 33.85 -8.17 24.68
C LYS A 83 32.41 -8.44 24.28
N ILE A 84 32.18 -9.57 23.63
CA ILE A 84 30.84 -10.14 23.43
C ILE A 84 30.60 -11.19 24.51
N ASP A 85 29.78 -10.85 25.51
CA ASP A 85 29.36 -11.79 26.55
C ASP A 85 28.17 -12.65 26.09
N LYS A 86 27.74 -13.57 26.96
CA LYS A 86 26.67 -14.51 26.62
C LYS A 86 25.35 -13.79 26.31
N ASP A 87 25.00 -12.79 27.12
CA ASP A 87 23.75 -12.03 26.95
C ASP A 87 23.78 -11.28 25.61
N LEU A 88 24.89 -10.60 25.30
CA LEU A 88 25.06 -9.91 24.01
C LEU A 88 25.04 -10.87 22.82
N THR A 89 25.58 -12.08 22.97
CA THR A 89 25.54 -13.13 21.94
C THR A 89 24.09 -13.55 21.65
N GLU A 90 23.29 -13.76 22.68
CA GLU A 90 21.88 -14.12 22.56
C GLU A 90 21.06 -12.99 21.89
N GLU A 91 21.28 -11.74 22.29
CA GLU A 91 20.61 -10.58 21.69
C GLU A 91 21.00 -10.37 20.21
N LEU A 92 22.27 -10.54 19.86
CA LEU A 92 22.74 -10.49 18.47
C LEU A 92 22.11 -11.59 17.63
N ALA A 93 22.00 -12.82 18.17
CA ALA A 93 21.37 -13.93 17.48
C ALA A 93 19.87 -13.69 17.25
N GLU A 94 19.16 -13.21 18.27
CA GLU A 94 17.75 -12.84 18.20
C GLU A 94 17.51 -11.74 17.15
N ASN A 95 18.29 -10.65 17.21
CA ASN A 95 18.20 -9.56 16.25
C ASN A 95 18.46 -10.05 14.81
N ARG A 96 19.49 -10.87 14.59
CA ARG A 96 19.81 -11.43 13.26
C ARG A 96 18.68 -12.30 12.72
N GLN A 97 18.06 -13.12 13.57
CA GLN A 97 16.91 -13.93 13.18
C GLN A 97 15.73 -13.03 12.78
N ASN A 98 15.34 -12.09 13.65
CA ASN A 98 14.23 -11.18 13.40
C ASN A 98 14.46 -10.35 12.13
N THR A 99 15.68 -9.85 11.93
CA THR A 99 16.04 -9.09 10.73
C THR A 99 15.91 -9.94 9.47
N ARG A 100 16.37 -11.19 9.50
CA ARG A 100 16.23 -12.12 8.35
C ARG A 100 14.77 -12.35 8.02
N GLU A 101 13.92 -12.63 9.01
CA GLU A 101 12.50 -12.85 8.79
C GLU A 101 11.80 -11.65 8.14
N VAL A 102 12.16 -10.43 8.54
CA VAL A 102 11.62 -9.19 7.95
C VAL A 102 12.15 -8.99 6.53
N LEU A 103 13.45 -9.22 6.29
CA LEU A 103 14.05 -9.10 4.95
C LEU A 103 13.49 -10.12 3.97
N ASP A 104 13.21 -11.35 4.40
CA ASP A 104 12.60 -12.37 3.56
C ASP A 104 11.19 -11.95 3.12
N LYS A 105 10.38 -11.41 4.04
CA LYS A 105 9.06 -10.84 3.72
C LYS A 105 9.17 -9.65 2.76
N LEU A 106 10.15 -8.79 2.98
CA LEU A 106 10.38 -7.62 2.14
C LEU A 106 10.86 -8.02 0.73
N HIS A 107 11.66 -9.08 0.60
CA HIS A 107 12.09 -9.61 -0.68
C HIS A 107 10.94 -10.27 -1.44
N GLN A 108 10.09 -11.05 -0.76
CA GLN A 108 8.86 -11.59 -1.34
C GLN A 108 7.94 -10.47 -1.85
N PHE A 109 7.85 -9.37 -1.10
CA PHE A 109 7.08 -8.21 -1.51
C PHE A 109 7.65 -7.59 -2.81
N ASP A 110 8.96 -7.37 -2.89
CA ASP A 110 9.64 -6.82 -4.09
C ASP A 110 9.48 -7.71 -5.33
N GLN A 111 9.49 -9.04 -5.17
CA GLN A 111 9.24 -9.98 -6.27
C GLN A 111 7.81 -9.90 -6.82
N LEU A 112 6.83 -9.60 -5.95
CA LEU A 112 5.43 -9.47 -6.33
C LEU A 112 5.09 -8.07 -6.87
N ASP A 113 5.86 -7.06 -6.47
CA ASP A 113 5.64 -5.65 -6.82
C ASP A 113 6.89 -5.01 -7.43
N GLN A 114 7.07 -5.24 -8.74
CA GLN A 114 8.21 -4.75 -9.52
C GLN A 114 8.36 -3.21 -9.53
N GLN A 115 7.38 -2.47 -9.02
CA GLN A 115 7.46 -1.01 -8.91
C GLN A 115 8.23 -0.54 -7.68
N PHE A 116 8.43 -1.40 -6.67
CA PHE A 116 9.04 -0.99 -5.41
C PHE A 116 10.58 -0.92 -5.46
N ASN A 117 11.21 -1.68 -6.36
CA ASN A 117 12.66 -1.76 -6.61
C ASN A 117 13.53 -1.55 -5.36
N LEU A 118 13.76 -2.63 -4.64
CA LEU A 118 14.56 -2.64 -3.41
C LEU A 118 16.04 -2.99 -3.63
N GLU A 119 16.53 -3.03 -4.87
CA GLU A 119 17.90 -3.43 -5.18
C GLU A 119 18.94 -2.59 -4.41
N LYS A 120 18.78 -1.25 -4.43
CA LYS A 120 19.68 -0.34 -3.72
C LYS A 120 19.68 -0.60 -2.22
N PHE A 121 18.50 -0.82 -1.64
CA PHE A 121 18.35 -1.12 -0.22
C PHE A 121 19.03 -2.46 0.15
N PHE A 122 18.79 -3.54 -0.60
CA PHE A 122 19.40 -4.84 -0.31
C PHE A 122 20.92 -4.81 -0.45
N ASN A 123 21.44 -4.10 -1.46
CA ASN A 123 22.87 -3.89 -1.62
C ASN A 123 23.47 -3.08 -0.45
N GLY A 124 22.78 -2.03 0.00
CA GLY A 124 23.17 -1.25 1.17
C GLY A 124 23.19 -2.09 2.44
N TYR A 125 22.14 -2.88 2.68
CA TYR A 125 22.06 -3.77 3.83
C TYR A 125 23.15 -4.84 3.81
N ALA A 126 23.47 -5.43 2.65
CA ALA A 126 24.54 -6.43 2.53
C ALA A 126 25.92 -5.83 2.88
N ARG A 127 26.20 -4.59 2.43
CA ARG A 127 27.42 -3.84 2.81
C ARG A 127 27.47 -3.60 4.30
N TYR A 128 26.38 -3.07 4.88
CA TYR A 128 26.26 -2.83 6.32
C TYR A 128 26.50 -4.10 7.13
N LYS A 129 25.79 -5.19 6.80
CA LYS A 129 25.93 -6.49 7.45
C LYS A 129 27.38 -6.99 7.42
N THR A 130 28.05 -6.85 6.29
CA THR A 130 29.45 -7.31 6.16
C THR A 130 30.36 -6.52 7.09
N LYS A 131 30.19 -5.19 7.14
CA LYS A 131 31.03 -4.34 7.98
C LYS A 131 30.77 -4.50 9.47
N ILE A 132 29.51 -4.67 9.87
CA ILE A 132 29.22 -4.92 11.28
C ILE A 132 29.70 -6.31 11.72
N ASP A 133 29.64 -7.32 10.85
CA ASP A 133 30.22 -8.64 11.12
C ASP A 133 31.76 -8.54 11.31
N ASP A 134 32.46 -7.70 10.53
CA ASP A 134 33.89 -7.42 10.71
C ASP A 134 34.18 -6.80 12.09
N VAL A 135 33.39 -5.80 12.50
CA VAL A 135 33.54 -5.11 13.79
C VAL A 135 33.30 -6.05 14.97
N LEU A 136 32.18 -6.81 14.93
CA LEU A 136 31.86 -7.78 15.97
C LEU A 136 32.96 -8.85 16.10
N MET A 137 33.50 -9.34 14.98
CA MET A 137 34.61 -10.30 14.99
C MET A 137 35.89 -9.72 15.63
N LEU A 138 36.19 -8.43 15.43
CA LEU A 138 37.32 -7.77 16.08
C LEU A 138 37.11 -7.67 17.60
N ILE A 139 35.89 -7.38 18.05
CA ILE A 139 35.53 -7.35 19.47
C ILE A 139 35.70 -8.75 20.10
N GLU A 140 35.22 -9.81 19.44
CA GLU A 140 35.41 -11.20 19.89
C GLU A 140 36.88 -11.59 20.03
N GLN A 141 37.75 -11.06 19.16
CA GLN A 141 39.20 -11.27 19.22
C GLN A 141 39.91 -10.40 20.28
N GLY A 142 39.18 -9.57 21.03
CA GLY A 142 39.73 -8.61 21.99
C GLY A 142 40.45 -7.41 21.34
N LYS A 143 40.28 -7.23 20.02
CA LYS A 143 40.89 -6.14 19.22
C LYS A 143 39.97 -4.92 19.16
N VAL A 144 39.58 -4.42 20.34
CA VAL A 144 38.57 -3.35 20.48
C VAL A 144 39.03 -2.03 19.85
N LYS A 145 40.33 -1.73 19.90
CA LYS A 145 40.87 -0.50 19.29
C LYS A 145 40.78 -0.53 17.76
N GLU A 146 40.99 -1.70 17.17
CA GLU A 146 40.81 -1.92 15.74
C GLU A 146 39.33 -1.89 15.36
N ALA A 147 38.45 -2.45 16.19
CA ALA A 147 36.99 -2.38 16.00
C ALA A 147 36.51 -0.93 15.91
N ILE A 148 36.92 -0.07 16.86
CA ILE A 148 36.59 1.38 16.87
C ILE A 148 37.10 2.09 15.59
N LYS A 149 38.27 1.70 15.07
CA LYS A 149 38.77 2.29 13.82
C LYS A 149 37.92 1.88 12.63
N VAL A 150 37.60 0.59 12.50
CA VAL A 150 36.76 0.09 11.40
C VAL A 150 35.37 0.74 11.44
N ASP A 151 34.84 0.94 12.65
CA ASP A 151 33.59 1.66 12.86
C ASP A 151 33.67 3.11 12.34
N ALA A 152 34.62 3.89 12.87
CA ALA A 152 34.84 5.29 12.48
C ALA A 152 35.26 5.49 11.01
N ASP A 153 35.94 4.50 10.40
CA ASP A 153 36.44 4.58 9.03
C ASP A 153 35.37 4.26 7.97
N GLY A 154 34.15 3.86 8.36
CA GLY A 154 33.05 3.76 7.40
C GLY A 154 31.80 2.96 7.79
N LEU A 155 31.72 2.33 8.98
CA LEU A 155 30.48 1.68 9.40
C LEU A 155 29.37 2.72 9.60
N ASP A 156 29.67 3.83 10.27
CA ASP A 156 28.76 4.96 10.48
C ASP A 156 28.20 5.51 9.16
N GLU A 157 29.07 5.72 8.16
CA GLU A 157 28.64 6.21 6.83
C GLU A 157 27.71 5.21 6.14
N ILE A 158 28.02 3.92 6.19
CA ILE A 158 27.19 2.87 5.61
C ILE A 158 25.84 2.76 6.35
N TYR A 159 25.84 2.91 7.69
CA TYR A 159 24.62 2.96 8.49
C TYR A 159 23.74 4.14 8.07
N ASP A 160 24.32 5.34 7.98
CA ASP A 160 23.60 6.56 7.59
C ASP A 160 23.04 6.47 6.16
N GLU A 161 23.81 5.95 5.21
CA GLU A 161 23.35 5.68 3.84
C GLU A 161 22.15 4.74 3.82
N LEU A 162 22.24 3.63 4.56
CA LEU A 162 21.17 2.63 4.65
C LEU A 162 19.93 3.21 5.34
N TYR A 163 20.11 3.95 6.42
CA TYR A 163 19.02 4.58 7.16
C TYR A 163 18.30 5.62 6.29
N ALA A 164 19.04 6.45 5.56
CA ALA A 164 18.51 7.43 4.64
C ALA A 164 17.73 6.78 3.47
N GLU A 165 18.21 5.65 2.96
CA GLU A 165 17.50 4.87 1.95
C GLU A 165 16.18 4.33 2.49
N ILE A 166 16.16 3.75 3.69
CA ILE A 166 14.93 3.28 4.33
C ILE A 166 13.92 4.43 4.49
N LEU A 167 14.36 5.60 4.98
CA LEU A 167 13.49 6.77 5.10
C LEU A 167 12.95 7.26 3.75
N THR A 168 13.76 7.16 2.69
CA THR A 168 13.34 7.53 1.34
C THR A 168 12.26 6.59 0.85
N LEU A 169 12.43 5.28 1.01
CA LEU A 169 11.44 4.28 0.64
C LEU A 169 10.15 4.39 1.47
N GLU A 170 10.24 4.62 2.78
CA GLU A 170 9.08 4.89 3.63
C GLU A 170 8.28 6.11 3.14
N LYS A 171 8.97 7.20 2.77
CA LYS A 171 8.34 8.41 2.22
C LYS A 171 7.66 8.14 0.88
N LEU A 172 8.27 7.33 0.02
CA LEU A 172 7.66 6.94 -1.26
C LEU A 172 6.35 6.18 -1.02
N GLN A 173 6.34 5.23 -0.09
CA GLN A 173 5.13 4.47 0.25
C GLN A 173 4.03 5.33 0.87
N VAL A 174 4.39 6.30 1.72
CA VAL A 174 3.42 7.29 2.25
C VAL A 174 2.83 8.14 1.13
N ARG A 175 3.64 8.57 0.15
CA ARG A 175 3.14 9.35 -1.00
C ARG A 175 2.19 8.52 -1.85
N GLN A 176 2.54 7.28 -2.17
CA GLN A 176 1.67 6.37 -2.94
C GLN A 176 0.33 6.19 -2.23
N LYS A 177 0.33 5.83 -0.94
CA LYS A 177 -0.89 5.70 -0.12
C LYS A 177 -1.76 6.96 -0.18
N ASN A 178 -1.15 8.14 -0.04
CA ASN A 178 -1.88 9.41 -0.05
C ASN A 178 -2.45 9.77 -1.42
N GLN A 179 -1.73 9.48 -2.51
CA GLN A 179 -2.22 9.69 -3.87
C GLN A 179 -3.40 8.78 -4.17
N THR A 180 -3.28 7.49 -3.81
CA THR A 180 -4.33 6.49 -3.97
C THR A 180 -5.60 6.87 -3.20
N ARG A 181 -5.47 7.37 -1.96
CA ARG A 181 -6.61 7.85 -1.17
C ARG A 181 -7.28 9.07 -1.80
N LYS A 182 -6.51 10.05 -2.27
CA LYS A 182 -7.06 11.23 -2.96
C LYS A 182 -7.84 10.85 -4.24
N LEU A 183 -7.34 9.88 -5.00
CA LEU A 183 -8.03 9.38 -6.20
C LEU A 183 -9.34 8.68 -5.82
N ALA A 184 -9.35 7.88 -4.76
CA ALA A 184 -10.56 7.25 -4.25
C ALA A 184 -11.60 8.30 -3.81
N ASP A 185 -11.18 9.33 -3.06
CA ASP A 185 -12.06 10.41 -2.60
C ASP A 185 -12.70 11.18 -3.78
N LEU A 186 -11.93 11.44 -4.85
CA LEU A 186 -12.46 12.07 -6.08
C LEU A 186 -13.49 11.17 -6.78
N GLY A 187 -13.22 9.87 -6.87
CA GLY A 187 -14.16 8.89 -7.43
C GLY A 187 -15.48 8.84 -6.66
N THR A 188 -15.41 8.84 -5.33
CA THR A 188 -16.60 8.91 -4.45
C THR A 188 -17.34 10.24 -4.60
N ALA A 189 -16.64 11.36 -4.68
CA ALA A 189 -17.30 12.66 -4.90
C ALA A 189 -18.04 12.70 -6.25
N PHE A 190 -17.43 12.17 -7.32
CA PHE A 190 -18.05 12.11 -8.64
C PHE A 190 -19.29 11.20 -8.66
N SER A 191 -19.27 10.08 -7.94
CA SER A 191 -20.43 9.19 -7.83
C SER A 191 -21.60 9.83 -7.07
N LEU A 192 -21.32 10.60 -6.02
CA LEU A 192 -22.35 11.34 -5.26
C LEU A 192 -23.00 12.46 -6.09
N ILE A 193 -22.20 13.23 -6.84
CA ILE A 193 -22.72 14.33 -7.69
C ILE A 193 -23.61 13.76 -8.81
N SER A 194 -23.20 12.64 -9.42
CA SER A 194 -23.99 12.00 -10.48
C SER A 194 -25.31 11.42 -9.96
N MET A 195 -25.36 10.93 -8.71
CA MET A 195 -26.63 10.53 -8.07
C MET A 195 -27.57 11.72 -7.80
N GLY A 196 -27.03 12.89 -7.43
CA GLY A 196 -27.82 14.07 -7.08
C GLY A 196 -28.56 14.76 -8.25
N GLN A 197 -28.09 14.60 -9.50
CA GLN A 197 -28.72 15.23 -10.67
C GLN A 197 -29.88 14.42 -11.29
N PHE A 198 -29.98 13.12 -10.99
CA PHE A 198 -31.03 12.25 -11.51
C PHE A 198 -32.46 12.61 -11.05
N PRO A 199 -32.74 12.91 -9.77
CA PRO A 199 -34.11 13.20 -9.34
C PRO A 199 -34.64 14.53 -9.90
N ALA A 200 -33.80 15.56 -10.04
CA ALA A 200 -34.22 16.88 -10.52
C ALA A 200 -34.66 16.88 -11.99
N ALA A 201 -33.99 16.09 -12.85
CA ALA A 201 -34.37 15.95 -14.25
C ALA A 201 -35.67 15.14 -14.44
N LEU A 202 -35.92 14.15 -13.58
CA LEU A 202 -37.14 13.35 -13.62
C LEU A 202 -38.37 14.14 -13.12
N GLN A 203 -38.22 14.96 -12.08
CA GLN A 203 -39.31 15.79 -11.54
C GLN A 203 -39.76 16.87 -12.53
N ARG A 204 -38.82 17.50 -13.24
CA ARG A 204 -39.13 18.55 -14.22
C ARG A 204 -39.89 18.02 -15.45
N LYS A 205 -39.79 16.72 -15.75
CA LYS A 205 -40.50 16.06 -16.85
C LYS A 205 -41.90 15.53 -16.47
N MET A 206 -42.25 15.49 -15.18
CA MET A 206 -43.59 15.10 -14.73
C MET A 206 -44.53 16.28 -14.46
N GLN A 207 -44.01 17.52 -14.47
CA GLN A 207 -44.78 18.74 -14.18
C GLN A 207 -45.10 19.59 -15.42
N GLY A 208 -44.75 19.13 -16.63
CA GLY A 208 -45.11 19.75 -17.91
C GLY A 208 -45.70 18.72 -18.85
#